data_AF-A0A532D699-F1
#
_entry.id   AF-A0A532D699-F1
#
_cell.length_a   1.000
_cell.length_b   1.000
_cell.length_c   1.000
_cell.angle_alpha   90.00
_cell.angle_beta   90.00
_cell.angle_gamma   90.00
#
_symmetry.space_group_name_H-M   'P 1'
#
loop_
_entity.id
_entity.type
_entity.pdbx_description
1 polymer ?
#
loop_
_entity_poly.entity_id
_entity_poly.type
_entity_poly.pdbx_seq_one_letter_code
_entity_poly.pdbx_strand_id
1 'polypeptide(L)'
;MDNQQSLTIPAGLHHFLEQASQWLKRPMNDVVYDAIVQYVATNTPQSLADRLKGSQQDLERYHEQDPDMNKAIEAFIQAELAGPDPLEGIPFKEEPPIQKEIRTLLRG
;
A
#
# COMPACT_ATOMS: atom_id res chain seq x y z
N MET A 1 -8.19 15.56 -3.01
CA MET A 1 -6.89 16.05 -2.50
C MET A 1 -5.82 15.23 -3.18
N ASP A 2 -4.99 15.85 -4.02
CA ASP A 2 -3.89 15.16 -4.69
C ASP A 2 -2.77 14.90 -3.69
N ASN A 3 -2.63 13.64 -3.27
CA ASN A 3 -1.52 13.17 -2.45
C ASN A 3 -0.27 13.08 -3.32
N GLN A 4 0.42 14.21 -3.55
CA GLN A 4 1.73 14.21 -4.21
C GLN A 4 2.80 13.68 -3.24
N GLN A 5 3.01 12.37 -3.27
CA GLN A 5 4.17 11.75 -2.63
C GLN A 5 5.43 12.15 -3.42
N SER A 6 6.31 12.92 -2.79
CA SER A 6 7.60 13.31 -3.39
C SER A 6 8.65 12.24 -3.11
N LEU A 7 9.15 11.60 -4.17
CA LEU A 7 10.23 10.62 -4.10
C LEU A 7 11.58 11.34 -4.25
N THR A 8 12.49 11.17 -3.28
CA THR A 8 13.87 11.67 -3.44
C THR A 8 14.67 10.68 -4.28
N ILE A 9 15.07 11.08 -5.48
CA ILE A 9 15.84 10.26 -6.41
C ILE A 9 17.32 10.68 -6.34
N PRO A 10 18.28 9.75 -6.19
CA PRO A 10 19.71 10.07 -6.25
C PRO A 10 20.09 10.78 -7.55
N ALA A 11 20.95 11.80 -7.47
CA ALA A 11 21.27 12.68 -8.60
C ALA A 11 21.75 11.95 -9.87
N GLY A 12 22.54 10.87 -9.70
CA GLY A 12 22.98 10.04 -10.81
C GLY A 12 21.81 9.32 -11.51
N LEU A 13 20.88 8.77 -10.74
CA LEU A 13 19.69 8.08 -11.28
C LEU A 13 18.73 9.07 -11.94
N HIS A 14 18.56 10.26 -11.37
CA HIS A 14 17.75 11.33 -11.96
C HIS A 14 18.21 11.68 -13.37
N HIS A 15 19.53 11.83 -13.57
CA HIS A 15 20.09 12.16 -14.89
C HIS A 15 19.81 11.07 -15.94
N PHE A 16 19.93 9.79 -15.56
CA PHE A 16 19.60 8.67 -16.47
C PHE A 16 18.11 8.63 -16.82
N LEU A 17 17.23 8.85 -15.84
CA LEU A 17 15.79 8.88 -16.07
C LEU A 17 15.40 10.07 -16.97
N GLU A 18 16.08 11.20 -16.83
CA GLU A 18 15.87 12.39 -17.67
C GLU A 18 16.26 12.13 -19.13
N GLN A 19 17.42 11.51 -19.35
CA GLN A 19 17.84 11.09 -20.68
C GLN A 19 16.85 10.08 -21.29
N ALA A 20 16.41 9.10 -20.50
CA ALA A 20 15.42 8.11 -20.96
C ALA A 20 14.08 8.76 -21.32
N SER A 21 13.60 9.71 -20.50
CA SER A 21 12.40 10.50 -20.78
C SER A 21 12.50 11.27 -22.10
N GLN A 22 13.65 11.92 -22.36
CA GLN A 22 13.90 12.64 -23.61
C GLN A 22 13.95 11.69 -24.82
N TRP A 23 14.62 10.55 -24.68
CA TRP A 23 14.81 9.60 -25.78
C TRP A 23 13.51 8.88 -26.16
N LEU A 24 12.72 8.51 -25.14
CA LEU A 24 11.40 7.88 -25.31
C LEU A 24 10.30 8.90 -25.62
N LYS A 25 10.57 10.21 -25.50
CA LYS A 25 9.60 11.31 -25.64
C LYS A 25 8.38 11.12 -24.74
N ARG A 26 8.60 10.65 -23.51
CA ARG A 26 7.55 10.41 -22.51
C ARG A 26 7.82 11.20 -21.24
N PRO A 27 6.78 11.57 -20.47
CA PRO A 27 6.95 12.20 -19.17
C PRO A 27 7.84 11.38 -18.24
N MET A 28 8.66 12.05 -17.41
CA MET A 28 9.54 11.41 -16.44
C MET A 28 8.79 10.43 -15.52
N ASN A 29 7.59 10.82 -15.06
CA ASN A 29 6.78 9.99 -14.17
C ASN A 29 6.42 8.65 -14.81
N ASP A 30 6.11 8.64 -16.11
CA ASP A 30 5.76 7.41 -16.82
C ASP A 30 6.97 6.48 -16.94
N VAL A 31 8.15 7.03 -17.19
CA VAL A 31 9.41 6.28 -17.27
C VAL A 31 9.76 5.67 -15.91
N VAL A 32 9.61 6.45 -14.83
CA VAL A 32 9.83 5.99 -13.46
C VAL A 32 8.83 4.90 -13.08
N TYR A 33 7.55 5.10 -13.40
CA TYR A 33 6.49 4.13 -13.14
C TYR A 33 6.78 2.80 -13.84
N ASP A 34 7.10 2.83 -15.13
CA ASP A 34 7.41 1.61 -15.88
C ASP A 34 8.64 0.88 -15.32
N ALA A 35 9.67 1.63 -14.93
CA ALA A 35 10.86 1.06 -14.30
C ALA A 35 10.54 0.36 -12.97
N ILE A 36 9.67 0.97 -12.15
CA ILE A 36 9.20 0.38 -10.89
C ILE A 36 8.38 -0.88 -11.16
N VAL A 37 7.42 -0.82 -12.09
CA VAL A 37 6.59 -1.98 -12.47
C VAL A 37 7.47 -3.13 -12.91
N GLN A 38 8.46 -2.87 -13.76
CA GLN A 38 9.36 -3.91 -14.26
C GLN A 38 10.29 -4.45 -13.17
N TYR A 39 10.80 -3.58 -12.29
CA TYR A 39 11.59 -4.01 -11.14
C TYR A 39 10.79 -4.93 -10.23
N VAL A 40 9.56 -4.53 -9.89
CA VAL A 40 8.66 -5.33 -9.05
C VAL A 40 8.35 -6.66 -9.73
N ALA A 41 7.97 -6.66 -11.01
CA ALA A 41 7.69 -7.89 -11.75
C ALA A 41 8.90 -8.84 -11.81
N THR A 42 10.12 -8.30 -11.97
CA THR A 42 11.34 -9.11 -12.07
C THR A 42 11.81 -9.66 -10.72
N ASN A 43 11.63 -8.88 -9.65
CA ASN A 43 12.17 -9.22 -8.32
C ASN A 43 11.13 -9.83 -7.38
N THR A 44 9.85 -9.84 -7.75
CA THR A 44 8.80 -10.49 -6.98
C THR A 44 8.81 -11.99 -7.27
N PRO A 45 9.03 -12.87 -6.27
CA PRO A 45 8.89 -14.30 -6.46
C PRO A 45 7.48 -14.62 -6.95
N GLN A 46 7.35 -15.50 -7.95
CA GLN A 46 6.04 -15.90 -8.49
C GLN A 46 5.08 -16.36 -7.39
N SER A 47 5.59 -17.06 -6.38
CA SER A 47 4.81 -17.52 -5.22
C SER A 47 4.22 -16.38 -4.38
N LEU A 48 4.86 -15.20 -4.32
CA LEU A 48 4.30 -14.02 -3.66
C LEU A 48 3.23 -13.38 -4.54
N ALA A 49 3.47 -13.27 -5.84
CA ALA A 49 2.49 -12.74 -6.79
C ALA A 49 1.19 -13.58 -6.79
N ASP A 50 1.31 -14.91 -6.80
CA ASP A 50 0.18 -15.84 -6.76
C ASP A 50 -0.60 -15.71 -5.45
N ARG A 51 0.09 -15.57 -4.31
CA ARG A 51 -0.55 -15.34 -3.01
C ARG A 51 -1.30 -14.02 -2.97
N LEU A 52 -0.71 -12.93 -3.47
CA LEU A 52 -1.36 -11.62 -3.52
C LEU A 52 -2.62 -11.67 -4.38
N LYS A 53 -2.54 -12.33 -5.54
CA LYS A 53 -3.69 -12.55 -6.42
C LYS A 53 -4.79 -13.35 -5.73
N GLY A 54 -4.43 -14.42 -5.01
CA GLY A 54 -5.37 -15.22 -4.23
C GLY A 54 -6.06 -14.38 -3.14
N SER A 55 -5.30 -13.64 -2.35
CA SER A 55 -5.85 -12.76 -1.31
C SER A 55 -6.75 -11.67 -1.89
N GLN A 56 -6.41 -11.10 -3.05
CA GLN A 56 -7.28 -10.14 -3.72
C GLN A 56 -8.62 -10.77 -4.12
N GLN A 57 -8.59 -11.97 -4.73
CA GLN A 57 -9.82 -12.68 -5.12
C GLN A 57 -10.67 -13.07 -3.91
N ASP A 58 -10.04 -13.41 -2.79
CA ASP A 58 -10.75 -13.72 -1.55
C ASP A 58 -11.40 -12.45 -0.94
N LEU A 59 -10.71 -11.30 -1.00
CA LEU A 59 -11.28 -10.01 -0.58
C LEU A 59 -12.43 -9.57 -1.48
N GLU A 60 -12.30 -9.70 -2.79
CA GLU A 60 -13.37 -9.42 -3.75
C GLU A 60 -14.59 -10.29 -3.47
N ARG A 61 -14.39 -11.61 -3.27
CA ARG A 61 -15.46 -12.54 -2.93
C ARG A 61 -16.12 -12.21 -1.59
N TYR A 62 -15.33 -11.86 -0.58
CA TYR A 62 -15.84 -11.44 0.72
C TYR A 62 -16.71 -10.17 0.58
N HIS A 63 -16.26 -9.20 -0.22
CA HIS A 63 -17.02 -7.98 -0.50
C HIS A 63 -18.33 -8.25 -1.26
N GLU A 64 -18.35 -9.20 -2.20
CA GLU A 64 -19.58 -9.60 -2.90
C GLU A 64 -20.58 -10.36 -2.00
N GLN A 65 -20.08 -11.06 -0.98
CA GLN A 65 -20.88 -11.89 -0.09
C GLN A 65 -21.41 -11.14 1.14
N ASP A 66 -20.85 -9.98 1.46
CA ASP A 66 -21.28 -9.15 2.58
C ASP A 66 -22.04 -7.90 2.09
N PRO A 67 -23.39 -7.98 1.96
CA PRO A 67 -24.21 -6.86 1.54
C PRO A 67 -24.24 -5.70 2.54
N ASP A 68 -23.76 -5.90 3.77
CA ASP A 68 -23.70 -4.89 4.81
C ASP A 68 -22.29 -4.29 4.97
N MET A 69 -21.29 -4.76 4.23
CA MET A 69 -19.91 -4.25 4.33
C MET A 69 -19.82 -2.74 4.08
N ASN A 70 -20.54 -2.24 3.08
CA ASN A 70 -20.59 -0.79 2.84
C ASN A 70 -21.19 -0.02 4.02
N LYS A 71 -22.19 -0.58 4.70
CA LYS A 71 -22.75 0.03 5.92
C LYS A 71 -21.77 -0.03 7.07
N ALA A 72 -20.99 -1.11 7.21
CA ALA A 72 -19.95 -1.22 8.22
C ALA A 72 -18.81 -0.22 7.98
N ILE A 73 -18.39 -0.03 6.72
CA ILE A 73 -17.41 0.98 6.32
C ILE A 73 -17.94 2.38 6.61
N GLU A 74 -19.19 2.68 6.24
CA GLU A 74 -19.81 3.97 6.54
C GLU A 74 -19.93 4.20 8.05
N ALA A 75 -20.38 3.22 8.82
CA ALA A 75 -20.47 3.32 10.27
C ALA A 75 -19.09 3.55 10.92
N PHE A 76 -18.04 2.91 10.39
CA PHE A 76 -16.66 3.12 10.82
C PHE A 76 -16.20 4.55 10.52
N ILE A 77 -16.39 5.04 9.29
CA ILE A 77 -16.05 6.42 8.89
C ILE A 77 -16.80 7.43 9.77
N GLN A 78 -18.09 7.21 10.01
CA GLN A 78 -18.87 8.09 10.89
C GLN A 78 -18.37 8.05 12.33
N ALA A 79 -17.90 6.90 12.82
CA ALA A 79 -17.31 6.79 14.16
C ALA A 79 -15.97 7.54 14.27
N GLU A 80 -15.11 7.44 13.26
CA GLU A 80 -13.85 8.22 13.14
C GLU A 80 -14.11 9.73 13.08
N LEU A 81 -15.19 10.15 12.40
CA LEU A 81 -15.57 11.56 12.31
C LEU A 81 -16.29 12.09 13.56
N ALA A 82 -16.91 11.21 14.36
CA ALA A 82 -17.75 11.60 15.50
C ALA A 82 -16.95 12.12 16.71
N GLY A 83 -15.63 11.93 16.73
CA GLY A 83 -14.75 12.55 17.73
C GLY A 83 -13.29 12.31 17.41
N PRO A 84 -12.38 13.19 17.85
CA PRO A 84 -10.95 12.96 17.69
C PRO A 84 -10.56 11.68 18.42
N ASP A 85 -10.05 10.68 17.70
CA ASP A 85 -9.48 9.49 18.33
C ASP A 85 -8.26 9.95 19.17
N PRO A 86 -8.30 9.80 20.50
CA PRO A 86 -7.22 10.23 21.37
C PRO A 86 -5.91 9.47 21.11
N LEU A 87 -5.94 8.39 20.33
CA LEU A 87 -4.80 7.57 19.96
C LEU A 87 -4.33 7.81 18.51
N GLU A 88 -5.03 8.63 17.73
CA GLU A 88 -4.69 8.87 16.33
C GLU A 88 -3.28 9.48 16.21
N GLY A 89 -2.42 8.82 15.44
CA GLY A 89 -1.03 9.26 15.23
C GLY A 89 -0.11 9.12 16.45
N ILE A 90 -0.57 8.55 17.58
CA ILE A 90 0.28 8.28 18.74
C ILE A 90 0.88 6.87 18.59
N PRO A 91 2.20 6.75 18.33
CA PRO A 91 2.83 5.43 18.33
C PRO A 91 2.71 4.83 19.73
N PHE A 92 2.19 3.60 19.81
CA PHE A 92 2.20 2.83 21.04
C PHE A 92 3.64 2.71 21.55
N LYS A 93 3.93 3.32 22.70
CA LYS A 93 5.25 3.25 23.34
C LYS A 93 5.58 1.83 23.81
N GLU A 94 4.55 1.06 24.13
CA GLU A 94 4.65 -0.33 24.56
C GLU A 94 3.58 -1.13 23.82
N GLU A 95 3.99 -2.28 23.28
CA GLU A 95 3.10 -3.20 22.58
C GLU A 95 2.09 -3.77 23.59
N PRO A 96 0.77 -3.54 23.43
CA PRO A 96 -0.24 -4.09 24.31
C PRO A 96 -0.12 -5.62 24.39
N PRO A 97 -0.41 -6.25 25.55
CA PRO A 97 -0.26 -7.68 25.75
C PRO A 97 -0.94 -8.53 24.66
N ILE A 98 -2.10 -8.08 24.17
CA ILE A 98 -2.86 -8.75 23.12
C ILE A 98 -2.13 -8.74 21.76
N GLN A 99 -1.45 -7.64 21.41
CA GLN A 99 -0.67 -7.56 20.17
C GLN A 99 0.56 -8.46 20.25
N LYS A 100 1.17 -8.55 21.44
CA LYS A 100 2.29 -9.46 21.71
C LYS A 100 1.86 -10.93 21.54
N GLU A 101 0.70 -11.29 22.08
CA GLU A 101 0.14 -12.64 21.99
C GLU A 101 -0.20 -13.02 20.53
N ILE A 102 -0.87 -12.13 19.79
CA ILE A 102 -1.14 -12.31 18.35
C ILE A 102 0.16 -12.45 17.57
N ARG A 103 1.18 -11.63 17.84
CA ARG A 103 2.47 -11.70 17.17
C ARG A 103 3.22 -13.01 17.49
N THR A 104 3.12 -13.52 18.71
CA THR A 104 3.66 -14.84 19.07
C THR A 104 2.95 -15.95 18.29
N LEU A 105 1.62 -15.91 18.21
CA LEU A 105 0.83 -16.88 17.44
C LEU A 105 1.14 -16.85 15.93
N LEU A 106 1.41 -15.66 15.38
CA LEU A 106 1.74 -15.49 13.96
C LEU A 106 3.20 -15.84 13.61
N ARG A 107 4.11 -15.88 14.59
CA ARG A 107 5.53 -16.16 14.36
C ARG A 107 5.91 -17.63 14.44
N GLY A 108 5.11 -18.48 15.10
CA GLY A 108 5.40 -19.91 15.26
C GLY A 108 6.57 -20.15 16.20
#